data_AF-A0A7S1CMX4-F1
#
_entry.id   AF-A0A7S1CMX4-F1
#
_cell.length_a   1.000
_cell.length_b   1.000
_cell.length_c   1.000
_cell.angle_alpha   90.00
_cell.angle_beta   90.00
_cell.angle_gamma   90.00
#
_symmetry.space_group_name_H-M   'P 1'
#
loop_
_entity.id
_entity.type
_entity.pdbx_description
1 polymer ?
#
loop_
_entity_poly.entity_id
_entity_poly.type
_entity_poly.pdbx_seq_one_letter_code
_entity_poly.pdbx_strand_id
1 'polypeptide(L)'
;QGNPPQACSVCTDVRCDAFWAATGAGRRCTSMNGRMSTLADYKPASITSTAFNRNAVEADITRKAMASKALSCADVWALMVPKLAGGEWVYPPVPDKPPKAKKRRRDHGGAGGAGGDSGSDDGAAGGGVDGDDVVIAPQPTDIACTMCLQKMWDEAVYRWRASLPESDLPPEGQRRGDCWYGRACRTATHNASHAARL
;
A
#
# COMPACT_ATOMS: atom_id res chain seq x y z
N GLN A 1 -36.99 9.36 -2.73
CA GLN A 1 -35.73 8.59 -2.83
C GLN A 1 -34.62 9.60 -3.05
N GLY A 2 -33.58 9.62 -2.21
CA GLY A 2 -32.48 10.58 -2.35
C GLY A 2 -31.60 10.26 -3.57
N ASN A 3 -30.85 11.24 -4.05
CA ASN A 3 -29.85 11.00 -5.08
C ASN A 3 -28.81 10.00 -4.55
N PRO A 4 -28.38 9.01 -5.36
CA PRO A 4 -27.29 8.12 -4.97
C PRO A 4 -26.00 8.93 -4.76
N PRO A 5 -25.05 8.43 -3.97
CA PRO A 5 -23.77 9.10 -3.75
C PRO A 5 -23.01 9.25 -5.06
N GLN A 6 -22.48 10.44 -5.33
CA GLN A 6 -21.76 10.75 -6.57
C GLN A 6 -20.32 11.18 -6.32
N ALA A 7 -19.81 11.10 -5.09
CA ALA A 7 -18.46 11.48 -4.74
C ALA A 7 -17.81 10.41 -3.86
N CYS A 8 -16.51 10.21 -4.06
CA CYS A 8 -15.71 9.35 -3.20
C CYS A 8 -15.58 9.99 -1.80
N SER A 9 -15.87 9.26 -0.73
CA SER A 9 -15.71 9.76 0.64
C SER A 9 -14.26 10.06 1.01
N VAL A 10 -13.29 9.52 0.27
CA VAL A 10 -11.85 9.65 0.54
C VAL A 10 -11.22 10.78 -0.26
N CYS A 11 -11.28 10.71 -1.60
CA CYS A 11 -10.64 11.71 -2.46
C CYS A 11 -11.58 12.83 -2.91
N THR A 12 -12.86 12.79 -2.54
CA THR A 12 -13.91 13.76 -2.90
C THR A 12 -14.22 13.90 -4.39
N ASP A 13 -13.47 13.24 -5.28
CA ASP A 13 -13.74 13.24 -6.72
C ASP A 13 -15.14 12.71 -7.04
N VAL A 14 -15.77 13.37 -8.01
CA VAL A 14 -17.07 12.96 -8.56
C VAL A 14 -16.92 11.68 -9.38
N ARG A 15 -17.82 10.72 -9.16
CA ARG A 15 -17.89 9.43 -9.83
C ARG A 15 -19.34 9.16 -10.26
N CYS A 16 -19.50 8.66 -11.48
CA CYS A 16 -20.82 8.48 -12.08
C CYS A 16 -21.43 7.07 -11.88
N ASP A 17 -20.71 6.12 -11.30
CA ASP A 17 -21.12 4.71 -11.25
C ASP A 17 -22.43 4.48 -10.46
N ALA A 18 -22.51 4.98 -9.23
CA ALA A 18 -23.72 4.82 -8.41
C ALA A 18 -24.92 5.59 -8.98
N PHE A 19 -24.69 6.72 -9.67
CA PHE A 19 -25.73 7.43 -10.41
C PHE A 19 -26.31 6.57 -11.54
N TRP A 20 -25.44 6.06 -12.42
CA TRP A 20 -25.90 5.24 -13.54
C TRP A 20 -26.57 3.93 -13.09
N ALA A 21 -26.05 3.30 -12.02
CA ALA A 21 -26.69 2.14 -11.41
C ALA A 21 -28.11 2.43 -10.90
N ALA A 22 -28.33 3.59 -10.27
CA ALA A 22 -29.63 3.97 -9.72
C ALA A 22 -30.66 4.42 -10.77
N THR A 23 -30.21 5.01 -11.89
CA THR A 23 -31.11 5.49 -12.95
C THR A 23 -31.82 4.38 -13.73
N GLY A 24 -31.56 3.10 -13.45
CA GLY A 24 -32.25 1.98 -14.08
C GLY A 24 -31.93 1.79 -15.57
N ALA A 25 -31.02 2.59 -16.14
CA ALA A 25 -30.61 2.50 -17.54
C ALA A 25 -29.77 1.25 -17.87
N GLY A 26 -29.60 0.33 -16.91
CA GLY A 26 -28.86 -0.93 -17.07
C GLY A 26 -27.36 -0.78 -17.34
N ARG A 27 -26.84 0.45 -17.40
CA ARG A 27 -25.44 0.75 -17.70
C ARG A 27 -24.72 1.10 -16.40
N ARG A 28 -23.67 0.35 -16.04
CA ARG A 28 -22.68 0.81 -15.06
C ARG A 28 -21.62 1.65 -15.76
N CYS A 29 -20.88 2.46 -15.02
CA CYS A 29 -19.71 3.11 -15.59
C CYS A 29 -18.73 2.01 -16.04
N THR A 30 -18.35 2.00 -17.32
CA THR A 30 -17.39 1.01 -17.84
C THR A 30 -15.95 1.35 -17.47
N SER A 31 -15.69 2.59 -17.04
CA SER A 31 -14.39 2.97 -16.50
C SER A 31 -14.19 2.33 -15.14
N MET A 32 -13.16 1.50 -15.00
CA MET A 32 -12.77 0.91 -13.71
C MET A 32 -12.48 1.98 -12.65
N ASN A 33 -12.02 3.17 -13.09
CA ASN A 33 -11.78 4.33 -12.23
C ASN A 33 -13.06 5.03 -11.81
N GLY A 34 -14.17 4.82 -12.51
CA GLY A 34 -15.48 5.39 -12.17
C GLY A 34 -16.24 4.59 -11.12
N ARG A 35 -15.89 3.32 -10.91
CA ARG A 35 -16.61 2.41 -10.00
C ARG A 35 -16.45 2.81 -8.55
N MET A 36 -17.55 2.72 -7.80
CA MET A 36 -17.57 2.93 -6.36
C MET A 36 -18.17 1.71 -5.65
N SER A 37 -17.71 1.45 -4.45
CA SER A 37 -18.33 0.48 -3.54
C SER A 37 -18.16 0.93 -2.11
N THR A 38 -18.94 0.35 -1.22
CA THR A 38 -18.66 0.48 0.21
C THR A 38 -17.33 -0.20 0.54
N LEU A 39 -16.71 0.18 1.66
CA LEU A 39 -15.54 -0.55 2.18
C LEU A 39 -15.87 -2.02 2.46
N ALA A 40 -17.05 -2.31 3.02
CA ALA A 40 -17.49 -3.67 3.33
C ALA A 40 -17.69 -4.54 2.08
N ASP A 41 -18.20 -3.97 0.98
CA ASP A 41 -18.48 -4.71 -0.26
C ASP A 41 -17.25 -4.85 -1.18
N TYR A 42 -16.17 -4.12 -0.89
CA TYR A 42 -14.95 -4.20 -1.68
C TYR A 42 -14.29 -5.58 -1.52
N LYS A 43 -13.93 -6.19 -2.66
CA LYS A 43 -13.31 -7.52 -2.71
C LYS A 43 -12.03 -7.43 -3.54
N PRO A 44 -10.87 -7.20 -2.90
CA PRO A 44 -9.60 -7.18 -3.63
C PRO A 44 -9.34 -8.55 -4.24
N ALA A 45 -8.93 -8.58 -5.51
CA ALA A 45 -8.69 -9.82 -6.25
C ALA A 45 -7.27 -10.36 -6.04
N SER A 46 -6.30 -9.48 -5.82
CA SER A 46 -4.88 -9.82 -5.69
C SER A 46 -4.11 -8.79 -4.86
N ILE A 47 -2.94 -9.19 -4.39
CA ILE A 47 -1.93 -8.26 -3.88
C ILE A 47 -1.35 -7.49 -5.06
N THR A 48 -1.43 -6.17 -5.03
CA THR A 48 -0.84 -5.34 -6.08
C THR A 48 0.67 -5.22 -5.91
N SER A 49 1.32 -4.76 -6.97
CA SER A 49 2.74 -4.41 -6.91
C SER A 49 3.02 -3.26 -5.94
N THR A 50 2.05 -2.40 -5.62
CA THR A 50 2.25 -1.24 -4.76
C THR A 50 2.13 -1.54 -3.27
N ALA A 51 1.41 -2.60 -2.87
CA ALA A 51 1.24 -3.01 -1.47
C ALA A 51 2.56 -3.14 -0.68
N PHE A 52 3.60 -3.66 -1.34
CA PHE A 52 4.93 -3.85 -0.75
C PHE A 52 5.98 -2.97 -1.43
N ASN A 53 5.59 -1.78 -1.91
CA ASN A 53 6.49 -0.85 -2.60
C ASN A 53 7.27 -1.52 -3.76
N ARG A 54 6.59 -2.36 -4.56
CA ARG A 54 7.17 -3.17 -5.65
C ARG A 54 8.19 -4.22 -5.23
N ASN A 55 8.26 -4.57 -3.94
CA ASN A 55 9.02 -5.72 -3.46
C ASN A 55 8.26 -7.02 -3.77
N ALA A 56 8.64 -7.68 -4.86
CA ALA A 56 8.02 -8.93 -5.30
C ALA A 56 8.24 -10.09 -4.32
N VAL A 57 9.35 -10.08 -3.56
CA VAL A 57 9.67 -11.10 -2.56
C VAL A 57 8.69 -11.02 -1.39
N GLU A 58 8.44 -9.81 -0.86
CA GLU A 58 7.47 -9.62 0.22
C GLU A 58 6.04 -9.96 -0.21
N ALA A 59 5.67 -9.58 -1.44
CA ALA A 59 4.38 -9.96 -1.99
C ALA A 59 4.25 -11.50 -2.09
N ASP A 60 5.32 -12.21 -2.41
CA ASP A 60 5.32 -13.68 -2.48
C ASP A 60 5.22 -14.36 -1.12
N ILE A 61 6.03 -13.89 -0.15
CA ILE A 61 5.96 -14.34 1.24
C ILE A 61 4.56 -14.15 1.79
N THR A 62 3.95 -12.99 1.52
CA THR A 62 2.59 -12.68 1.97
C THR A 62 1.56 -13.60 1.32
N ARG A 63 1.65 -13.85 0.01
CA ARG A 63 0.76 -14.83 -0.67
C ARG A 63 0.86 -16.22 -0.06
N LYS A 64 2.08 -16.69 0.23
CA LYS A 64 2.30 -18.01 0.84
C LYS A 64 1.77 -18.07 2.27
N ALA A 65 1.97 -17.01 3.07
CA ALA A 65 1.40 -16.90 4.40
C ALA A 65 -0.13 -16.96 4.36
N MET A 66 -0.77 -16.22 3.44
CA MET A 66 -2.22 -16.28 3.22
C MET A 66 -2.68 -17.68 2.83
N ALA A 67 -1.99 -18.32 1.89
CA ALA A 67 -2.31 -19.67 1.43
C ALA A 67 -2.19 -20.71 2.56
N SER A 68 -1.17 -20.61 3.41
CA SER A 68 -0.98 -21.53 4.57
C SER A 68 -2.12 -21.44 5.59
N LYS A 69 -2.79 -20.30 5.65
CA LYS A 69 -3.95 -20.04 6.51
C LYS A 69 -5.29 -20.22 5.79
N ALA A 70 -5.27 -20.68 4.54
CA ALA A 70 -6.43 -20.78 3.65
C ALA A 70 -7.23 -19.47 3.49
N LEU A 71 -6.52 -18.33 3.48
CA LEU A 71 -7.13 -17.00 3.33
C LEU A 71 -7.01 -16.49 1.90
N SER A 72 -8.11 -15.98 1.36
CA SER A 72 -8.13 -15.16 0.14
C SER A 72 -7.84 -13.68 0.43
N CYS A 73 -7.64 -12.87 -0.61
CA CYS A 73 -7.53 -11.41 -0.45
C CYS A 73 -8.79 -10.80 0.16
N ALA A 74 -9.97 -11.31 -0.20
CA ALA A 74 -11.24 -10.87 0.37
C ALA A 74 -11.35 -11.22 1.86
N ASP A 75 -10.84 -12.38 2.28
CA ASP A 75 -10.85 -12.77 3.71
C ASP A 75 -9.92 -11.86 4.52
N VAL A 76 -8.70 -11.59 4.02
CA VAL A 76 -7.78 -10.65 4.69
C VAL A 76 -8.40 -9.24 4.75
N TRP A 77 -9.04 -8.77 3.69
CA TRP A 77 -9.74 -7.49 3.71
C TRP A 77 -10.84 -7.46 4.77
N ALA A 78 -11.68 -8.49 4.83
CA ALA A 78 -12.74 -8.61 5.83
C ALA A 78 -12.21 -8.63 7.28
N LEU A 79 -11.02 -9.20 7.51
CA LEU A 79 -10.34 -9.15 8.81
C LEU A 79 -9.82 -7.74 9.16
N MET A 80 -9.42 -6.96 8.16
CA MET A 80 -8.78 -5.65 8.35
C MET A 80 -9.77 -4.48 8.39
N VAL A 81 -10.94 -4.58 7.76
CA VAL A 81 -11.97 -3.53 7.75
C VAL A 81 -12.44 -3.15 9.17
N PRO A 82 -12.75 -4.09 10.09
CA PRO A 82 -13.12 -3.72 11.46
C PRO A 82 -12.01 -3.00 12.21
N LYS A 83 -10.74 -3.36 11.96
CA LYS A 83 -9.57 -2.72 12.56
C LYS A 83 -9.40 -1.27 12.10
N LEU A 84 -9.63 -1.03 10.80
CA LEU A 84 -9.65 0.30 10.21
C LEU A 84 -10.77 1.16 10.80
N ALA A 85 -11.98 0.62 10.84
CA ALA A 85 -13.15 1.31 11.38
C ALA A 85 -13.01 1.61 12.87
N GLY A 86 -12.38 0.70 13.63
CA GLY A 86 -12.08 0.85 15.04
C GLY A 86 -10.89 1.78 15.35
N GLY A 87 -10.21 2.32 14.33
CA GLY A 87 -9.09 3.24 14.51
C GLY A 87 -7.80 2.58 14.99
N GLU A 88 -7.65 1.24 14.87
CA GLU A 88 -6.37 0.55 15.11
C GLU A 88 -5.27 1.09 14.17
N TRP A 89 -5.70 1.60 13.01
CA TRP A 89 -4.87 2.37 12.10
C TRP A 89 -5.70 3.40 11.34
N VAL A 90 -5.02 4.38 10.75
CA VAL A 90 -5.63 5.50 10.04
C VAL A 90 -5.24 5.52 8.57
N TYR A 91 -6.07 6.15 7.74
CA TYR A 91 -5.80 6.33 6.32
C TYR A 91 -5.84 7.82 5.92
N PRO A 92 -4.90 8.33 5.10
CA PRO A 92 -3.70 7.65 4.63
C PRO A 92 -2.74 7.33 5.79
N PRO A 93 -1.88 6.31 5.64
CA PRO A 93 -0.93 5.96 6.69
C PRO A 93 0.09 7.09 6.88
N VAL A 94 0.42 7.40 8.13
CA VAL A 94 1.53 8.30 8.44
C VAL A 94 2.81 7.69 7.86
N PRO A 95 3.59 8.43 7.05
CA PRO A 95 4.81 7.90 6.48
C PRO A 95 5.76 7.43 7.57
N ASP A 96 6.30 6.20 7.44
CA ASP A 96 7.40 5.74 8.27
C ASP A 96 8.58 6.70 8.05
N LYS A 97 8.85 7.59 9.01
CA LYS A 97 10.06 8.42 8.93
C LYS A 97 11.25 7.45 9.03
N PRO A 98 12.15 7.42 8.03
CA PRO A 98 13.39 6.68 8.22
C PRO A 98 14.07 7.24 9.47
N PRO A 99 14.74 6.40 10.28
CA PRO A 99 15.50 6.90 11.42
C PRO A 99 16.40 8.04 10.93
N LYS A 100 16.53 9.15 11.67
CA LYS A 100 17.48 10.19 11.27
C LYS A 100 18.86 9.55 11.21
N ALA A 101 19.44 9.46 10.01
CA ALA A 101 20.80 8.94 9.84
C ALA A 101 21.72 9.76 10.77
N LYS A 102 22.31 9.10 11.77
CA LYS A 102 23.40 9.72 12.54
C LYS A 102 24.49 10.01 11.52
N LYS A 103 24.70 11.29 11.22
CA LYS A 103 25.76 11.77 10.33
C LYS A 103 27.08 11.26 10.93
N ARG A 104 27.57 10.11 10.47
CA ARG A 104 28.91 9.64 10.85
C ARG A 104 29.85 10.73 10.35
N ARG A 105 30.46 11.46 11.28
CA ARG A 105 31.58 12.34 10.97
C ARG A 105 32.59 11.45 10.26
N ARG A 106 32.74 11.67 8.95
CA ARG A 106 33.77 11.04 8.16
C ARG A 106 35.03 11.80 8.54
N ASP A 107 35.80 11.26 9.47
CA ASP A 107 37.15 11.75 9.71
C ASP A 107 37.92 11.59 8.39
N HIS A 108 38.26 12.72 7.77
CA HIS A 108 39.03 12.76 6.53
C HIS A 108 40.50 12.46 6.84
N GLY A 109 40.86 11.18 6.78
CA GLY A 109 42.22 10.72 6.45
C GLY A 109 42.31 10.54 4.93
N GLY A 110 43.32 11.15 4.32
CA GLY A 110 43.37 11.45 2.89
C GLY A 110 43.81 10.34 1.92
N ALA A 111 43.94 10.80 0.67
CA ALA A 111 44.76 10.32 -0.46
C ALA A 111 44.01 9.63 -1.64
N GLY A 112 43.95 10.39 -2.74
CA GLY A 112 44.38 9.94 -4.08
C GLY A 112 43.51 8.95 -4.85
N GLY A 113 42.93 9.40 -5.96
CA GLY A 113 42.40 8.50 -7.00
C GLY A 113 41.52 9.20 -8.01
N ALA A 114 42.13 9.65 -9.11
CA ALA A 114 41.43 10.13 -10.30
C ALA A 114 40.83 8.94 -11.05
N GLY A 115 39.56 9.05 -11.45
CA GLY A 115 38.85 8.09 -12.30
C GLY A 115 37.46 8.61 -12.58
N GLY A 116 37.26 9.15 -13.78
CA GLY A 116 35.98 9.62 -14.26
C GLY A 116 35.08 8.47 -14.71
N ASP A 117 33.78 8.62 -14.49
CA ASP A 117 32.74 7.96 -15.26
C ASP A 117 31.49 8.85 -15.27
N SER A 118 30.94 9.04 -16.45
CA SER A 118 29.81 9.92 -16.76
C SER A 118 28.50 9.29 -16.31
N GLY A 119 27.98 9.75 -15.17
CA GLY A 119 26.63 9.46 -14.73
C GLY A 119 25.61 10.25 -15.56
N SER A 120 24.74 9.53 -16.27
CA SER A 120 23.49 10.07 -16.79
C SER A 120 22.44 9.98 -15.68
N ASP A 121 22.26 11.12 -15.01
CA ASP A 121 21.15 11.40 -14.11
C ASP A 121 19.85 11.55 -14.91
N ASP A 122 18.94 10.60 -14.77
CA ASP A 122 17.50 10.86 -14.90
C ASP A 122 16.82 10.45 -13.58
N GLY A 123 17.01 11.33 -12.60
CA GLY A 123 16.27 11.33 -11.36
C GLY A 123 14.83 11.79 -11.58
N ALA A 124 13.89 10.85 -11.54
CA ALA A 124 12.50 11.14 -11.19
C ALA A 124 12.27 10.73 -9.73
N ALA A 125 12.74 11.57 -8.82
CA ALA A 125 12.34 11.54 -7.42
C ALA A 125 11.12 12.42 -7.22
N GLY A 126 10.17 11.92 -6.41
CA GLY A 126 9.20 12.77 -5.71
C GLY A 126 7.80 12.70 -6.30
N GLY A 127 7.04 11.68 -5.90
CA GLY A 127 5.60 11.90 -5.72
C GLY A 127 5.46 12.99 -4.68
N GLY A 128 5.20 14.22 -5.12
CA GLY A 128 4.79 15.32 -4.25
C GLY A 128 3.50 14.90 -3.56
N VAL A 129 3.56 14.78 -2.24
CA VAL A 129 2.37 14.76 -1.39
C VAL A 129 2.19 16.18 -0.88
N ASP A 130 1.85 17.09 -1.80
CA ASP A 130 1.36 18.42 -1.44
C ASP A 130 -0.16 18.32 -1.28
N GLY A 131 -0.60 18.51 -0.04
CA GLY A 131 -1.99 18.46 0.39
C GLY A 131 -2.03 18.00 1.83
N ASP A 132 -2.71 18.76 2.69
CA ASP A 132 -3.07 18.29 4.04
C ASP A 132 -3.79 16.95 3.89
N ASP A 133 -3.04 15.85 4.02
CA ASP A 133 -3.57 14.50 3.96
C ASP A 133 -4.52 14.35 5.16
N VAL A 134 -5.80 14.62 4.92
CA VAL A 134 -6.84 14.50 5.94
C VAL A 134 -6.88 13.05 6.36
N VAL A 135 -6.41 12.81 7.58
CA VAL A 135 -6.46 11.51 8.22
C VAL A 135 -7.93 11.20 8.48
N ILE A 136 -8.45 10.19 7.78
CA ILE A 136 -9.81 9.70 7.93
C ILE A 136 -9.82 8.37 8.69
N ALA A 137 -10.91 8.14 9.43
CA ALA A 137 -11.26 6.85 10.03
C ALA A 137 -12.44 6.27 9.25
N PRO A 138 -12.20 5.67 8.07
CA PRO A 138 -13.27 5.29 7.17
C PRO A 138 -14.08 4.14 7.77
N GLN A 139 -15.39 4.24 7.62
CA GLN A 139 -16.36 3.29 8.14
C GLN A 139 -16.72 2.23 7.10
N PRO A 140 -17.20 1.04 7.50
CA PRO A 140 -17.54 -0.03 6.56
C PRO A 140 -18.61 0.38 5.53
N THR A 141 -19.49 1.33 5.90
CA THR A 141 -20.54 1.89 5.06
C THR A 141 -20.08 3.03 4.16
N ASP A 142 -18.88 3.56 4.34
CA ASP A 142 -18.36 4.64 3.52
C ASP A 142 -18.14 4.17 2.08
N ILE A 143 -18.52 5.01 1.13
CA ILE A 143 -18.44 4.71 -0.30
C ILE A 143 -17.22 5.39 -0.89
N ALA A 144 -16.30 4.59 -1.42
CA ALA A 144 -15.05 5.05 -1.98
C ALA A 144 -14.89 4.54 -3.42
N CYS A 145 -14.10 5.27 -4.23
CA CYS A 145 -13.74 4.82 -5.57
C CYS A 145 -12.75 3.65 -5.51
N THR A 146 -12.71 2.86 -6.58
CA THR A 146 -11.79 1.71 -6.71
C THR A 146 -10.33 2.07 -6.41
N MET A 147 -9.88 3.27 -6.79
CA MET A 147 -8.50 3.70 -6.56
C MET A 147 -8.18 3.93 -5.08
N CYS A 148 -9.10 4.55 -4.33
CA CYS A 148 -8.95 4.74 -2.88
C CYS A 148 -9.06 3.41 -2.14
N LEU A 149 -10.01 2.55 -2.53
CA LEU A 149 -10.15 1.19 -1.99
C LEU A 149 -8.90 0.35 -2.24
N GLN A 150 -8.31 0.44 -3.42
CA GLN A 150 -7.07 -0.23 -3.76
C GLN A 150 -5.91 0.23 -2.87
N LYS A 151 -5.76 1.55 -2.65
CA LYS A 151 -4.73 2.08 -1.74
C LYS A 151 -4.96 1.68 -0.29
N MET A 152 -6.22 1.62 0.17
CA MET A 152 -6.55 1.11 1.50
C MET A 152 -6.25 -0.39 1.61
N TRP A 153 -6.50 -1.18 0.56
CA TRP A 153 -6.14 -2.60 0.52
C TRP A 153 -4.63 -2.80 0.56
N ASP A 154 -3.87 -2.04 -0.21
CA ASP A 154 -2.40 -2.06 -0.21
C ASP A 154 -1.85 -1.83 1.22
N GLU A 155 -2.43 -0.89 1.95
CA GLU A 155 -2.08 -0.65 3.35
C GLU A 155 -2.54 -1.79 4.29
N ALA A 156 -3.78 -2.26 4.12
CA ALA A 156 -4.36 -3.31 4.95
C ALA A 156 -3.57 -4.62 4.84
N VAL A 157 -3.22 -5.05 3.63
CA VAL A 157 -2.46 -6.29 3.42
C VAL A 157 -1.04 -6.18 3.95
N TYR A 158 -0.41 -5.01 3.84
CA TYR A 158 0.88 -4.78 4.48
C TYR A 158 0.79 -4.90 6.00
N ARG A 159 -0.20 -4.26 6.63
CA ARG A 159 -0.40 -4.32 8.09
C ARG A 159 -0.73 -5.73 8.57
N TRP A 160 -1.57 -6.44 7.83
CA TRP A 160 -1.85 -7.84 8.10
C TRP A 160 -0.56 -8.66 8.11
N ARG A 161 0.28 -8.52 7.07
CA ARG A 161 1.59 -9.18 6.97
C ARG A 161 2.53 -8.80 8.12
N ALA A 162 2.55 -7.53 8.53
CA ALA A 162 3.38 -7.05 9.63
C ALA A 162 2.90 -7.55 11.01
N SER A 163 1.61 -7.89 11.14
CA SER A 163 1.03 -8.41 12.38
C SER A 163 1.24 -9.90 12.60
N LEU A 164 1.69 -10.64 11.57
CA LEU A 164 1.92 -12.07 11.68
C LEU A 164 3.15 -12.36 12.57
N PRO A 165 3.05 -13.32 13.52
CA PRO A 165 4.24 -13.80 14.21
C PRO A 165 5.16 -14.52 13.22
N GLU A 166 6.47 -14.54 13.50
CA GLU A 166 7.46 -15.15 12.61
C GLU A 166 7.17 -16.63 12.34
N SER A 167 6.61 -17.35 13.33
CA SER A 167 6.19 -18.75 13.19
C SER A 167 5.13 -18.98 12.12
N ASP A 168 4.37 -17.95 11.77
CA ASP A 168 3.28 -18.01 10.79
C ASP A 168 3.73 -17.61 9.38
N LEU A 169 4.99 -17.23 9.22
CA LEU A 169 5.59 -16.93 7.92
C LEU A 169 6.17 -18.21 7.29
N PRO A 170 6.19 -18.30 5.95
CA PRO A 170 6.92 -19.36 5.27
C PRO A 170 8.43 -19.26 5.58
N PRO A 171 9.23 -20.34 5.41
CA PRO A 171 10.64 -20.36 5.79
C PRO A 171 11.49 -19.20 5.26
N GLU A 172 11.22 -18.73 4.05
CA GLU A 172 11.87 -17.58 3.42
C GLU A 172 11.50 -16.22 4.05
N GLY A 173 10.39 -16.14 4.78
CA GLY A 173 9.99 -14.96 5.54
C GLY A 173 10.55 -14.95 6.97
N GLN A 174 11.07 -16.08 7.44
CA GLN A 174 11.63 -16.23 8.79
C GLN A 174 13.09 -15.77 8.84
N ARG A 175 13.52 -15.30 10.01
CA ARG A 175 14.90 -14.91 10.36
C ARG A 175 15.53 -13.89 9.43
N ARG A 176 14.70 -13.04 8.81
CA ARG A 176 15.15 -11.89 8.03
C ARG A 176 15.38 -10.70 8.95
N GLY A 177 16.45 -9.95 8.69
CA GLY A 177 16.75 -8.73 9.45
C GLY A 177 16.01 -7.54 8.86
N ASP A 178 15.69 -6.54 9.66
CA ASP A 178 14.98 -5.36 9.15
C ASP A 178 15.88 -4.51 8.23
N CYS A 179 15.33 -4.09 7.08
CA CYS A 179 15.95 -3.02 6.30
C CYS A 179 15.82 -1.69 7.05
N TRP A 180 16.91 -0.93 7.14
CA TRP A 180 16.91 0.40 7.77
C TRP A 180 15.90 1.39 7.14
N TYR A 181 15.64 1.23 5.84
CA TYR A 181 14.66 2.04 5.11
C TYR A 181 13.22 1.49 5.23
N GLY A 182 13.03 0.32 5.86
CA GLY A 182 11.74 -0.33 6.01
C GLY A 182 10.96 -0.44 4.70
N ARG A 183 9.66 -0.12 4.75
CA ARG A 183 8.78 -0.10 3.58
C ARG A 183 9.24 0.86 2.48
N ALA A 184 9.94 1.93 2.83
CA ALA A 184 10.44 2.92 1.89
C ALA A 184 11.73 2.50 1.15
N CYS A 185 12.24 1.27 1.39
CA CYS A 185 13.45 0.78 0.74
C CYS A 185 13.31 0.72 -0.80
N ARG A 186 14.01 1.61 -1.50
CA ARG A 186 14.05 1.63 -2.96
C ARG A 186 14.92 0.52 -3.56
N THR A 187 15.89 -0.01 -2.81
CA THR A 187 16.76 -1.10 -3.29
C THR A 187 16.00 -2.42 -3.39
N ALA A 188 15.07 -2.67 -2.47
CA ALA A 188 14.25 -3.87 -2.46
C ALA A 188 13.33 -4.00 -3.68
N THR A 189 13.12 -2.92 -4.44
CA THR A 189 12.24 -2.91 -5.62
C THR A 189 12.87 -3.53 -6.86
N HIS A 190 14.20 -3.50 -6.97
CA HIS A 190 14.94 -3.94 -8.16
C HIS A 190 16.11 -4.88 -7.83
N ASN A 191 16.40 -5.11 -6.54
CA ASN A 191 17.42 -6.06 -6.11
C ASN A 191 16.77 -7.18 -5.28
N ALA A 192 16.50 -8.30 -5.95
CA ALA A 192 15.90 -9.48 -5.32
C ALA A 192 16.75 -10.06 -4.18
N SER A 193 18.09 -9.96 -4.26
CA SER A 193 18.98 -10.41 -3.19
C SER A 193 18.85 -9.53 -1.94
N HIS A 194 18.73 -8.22 -2.11
CA HIS A 194 18.42 -7.30 -1.00
C HIS A 194 17.06 -7.65 -0.38
N ALA A 195 16.04 -7.78 -1.21
CA ALA A 195 14.67 -8.09 -0.79
C ALA A 195 14.52 -9.48 -0.15
N ALA A 196 15.33 -10.47 -0.52
CA ALA A 196 15.29 -11.80 0.11
C ALA A 196 16.04 -11.83 1.45
N ARG A 197 17.05 -10.96 1.63
CA ARG A 197 17.87 -10.92 2.85
C ARG A 197 17.26 -10.08 3.95
N LEU A 198 16.58 -8.99 3.59
CA LEU A 198 16.08 -7.93 4.49
C LEU A 198 14.64 -7.54 4.19
#